data_AF-A0A849ADY2-F1
#
_entry.id   AF-A0A849ADY2-F1
#
_cell.length_a   1.000
_cell.length_b   1.000
_cell.length_c   1.000
_cell.angle_alpha   90.00
_cell.angle_beta   90.00
_cell.angle_gamma   90.00
#
_symmetry.space_group_name_H-M   'P 1'
#
loop_
_entity.id
_entity.type
_entity.pdbx_description
1 polymer ?
#
loop_
_entity_poly.entity_id
_entity_poly.type
_entity_poly.pdbx_seq_one_letter_code
_entity_poly.pdbx_strand_id
1 'polypeptide(L)'
;MGAADNVREQLRELPLPIRYGLVGGVLLGVIGAVVGLVIGLRTYAPTSWAAAIELALPSAFVGAVLGAVVGLVHSAIRLLRR
;
A
#
# COMPACT_ATOMS: atom_id res chain seq x y z
N MET A 1 -20.75 -16.40 0.81
CA MET A 1 -20.10 -15.12 0.48
C MET A 1 -18.63 -15.24 0.83
N GLY A 2 -17.72 -15.08 -0.14
CA GLY A 2 -16.29 -15.24 0.11
C GLY A 2 -15.72 -14.03 0.85
N ALA A 3 -14.68 -14.24 1.66
CA ALA A 3 -14.00 -13.13 2.36
C ALA A 3 -13.52 -12.04 1.40
N ALA A 4 -13.12 -12.42 0.19
CA ALA A 4 -12.70 -11.48 -0.86
C ALA A 4 -13.83 -10.57 -1.37
N ASP A 5 -15.08 -11.05 -1.37
CA ASP A 5 -16.23 -10.27 -1.81
C ASP A 5 -16.53 -9.17 -0.79
N ASN A 6 -16.50 -9.50 0.50
CA ASN A 6 -16.72 -8.57 1.60
C ASN A 6 -15.65 -7.46 1.62
N VAL A 7 -14.37 -7.82 1.45
CA VAL A 7 -13.28 -6.83 1.37
C VAL A 7 -13.47 -5.89 0.17
N ARG A 8 -13.88 -6.42 -0.99
CA ARG A 8 -14.14 -5.60 -2.18
C ARG A 8 -15.29 -4.63 -1.98
N GLU A 9 -16.33 -5.05 -1.27
CA GLU A 9 -17.50 -4.23 -0.94
C GLU A 9 -17.10 -3.09 0.00
N GLN A 10 -16.41 -3.41 1.11
CA GLN A 10 -15.87 -2.40 2.03
C GLN A 10 -14.93 -1.41 1.34
N LEU A 11 -14.06 -1.88 0.44
CA LEU A 11 -13.16 -0.99 -0.32
C LEU A 11 -13.90 -0.07 -1.29
N ARG A 12 -15.10 -0.44 -1.76
CA ARG A 12 -15.92 0.40 -2.64
C ARG A 12 -16.63 1.52 -1.89
N GLU A 13 -16.95 1.30 -0.62
CA GLU A 13 -17.60 2.30 0.24
C GLU A 13 -16.63 3.40 0.70
N LEU A 14 -15.32 3.16 0.63
CA LEU A 14 -14.32 4.13 1.03
C LEU A 14 -14.20 5.33 0.08
N PRO A 15 -13.89 6.53 0.60
CA PRO A 15 -13.48 7.68 -0.20
C PRO A 15 -12.34 7.31 -1.15
N LEU A 16 -12.39 7.82 -2.39
CA LEU A 16 -11.37 7.54 -3.43
C LEU A 16 -9.93 7.74 -2.91
N PRO A 17 -9.57 8.83 -2.21
CA PRO A 17 -8.21 9.01 -1.68
C PRO A 17 -7.76 7.84 -0.79
N ILE A 18 -8.63 7.39 0.12
CA ILE A 18 -8.31 6.31 1.06
C ILE A 18 -8.13 5.00 0.30
N ARG A 19 -9.00 4.73 -0.67
CA ARG A 19 -8.90 3.51 -1.48
C ARG A 19 -7.61 3.44 -2.29
N TYR A 20 -7.25 4.52 -3.00
CA TYR A 20 -5.99 4.55 -3.76
C TYR A 20 -4.77 4.52 -2.83
N GLY A 21 -4.85 5.16 -1.66
CA GLY A 21 -3.83 5.07 -0.63
C GLY A 21 -3.61 3.64 -0.15
N LEU A 22 -4.66 2.91 0.23
CA LEU A 22 -4.55 1.51 0.63
C LEU A 22 -3.92 0.64 -0.46
N VAL A 23 -4.33 0.80 -1.71
CA VAL A 23 -3.73 0.05 -2.84
C VAL A 23 -2.25 0.39 -3.00
N GLY A 24 -1.89 1.68 -3.02
CA GLY A 24 -0.50 2.11 -3.16
C GLY A 24 0.38 1.63 -2.00
N GLY A 25 -0.13 1.71 -0.77
CA GLY A 25 0.58 1.28 0.42
C GLY A 25 0.79 -0.23 0.49
N VAL A 26 -0.22 -1.04 0.11
CA VAL A 26 -0.06 -2.50 0.02
C VAL A 26 0.98 -2.85 -1.05
N LEU A 27 0.91 -2.24 -2.23
CA LEU A 27 1.84 -2.54 -3.32
C LEU A 27 3.29 -2.21 -2.96
N LEU A 28 3.57 -0.98 -2.52
CA LEU A 28 4.92 -0.59 -2.14
C LEU A 28 5.40 -1.30 -0.87
N GLY A 29 4.51 -1.54 0.10
CA GLY A 29 4.82 -2.29 1.31
C GLY A 29 5.27 -3.72 1.04
N VAL A 30 4.59 -4.42 0.13
CA VAL A 30 4.98 -5.77 -0.31
C VAL A 30 6.35 -5.72 -0.99
N ILE A 31 6.59 -4.75 -1.86
CA ILE A 31 7.90 -4.57 -2.51
C ILE A 31 8.99 -4.34 -1.46
N GLY A 32 8.76 -3.44 -0.50
CA GLY A 32 9.70 -3.17 0.59
C GLY A 32 9.96 -4.38 1.48
N ALA A 33 8.92 -5.18 1.79
CA ALA A 33 9.08 -6.42 2.54
C ALA A 33 9.99 -7.42 1.83
N VAL A 34 9.79 -7.61 0.52
CA VAL A 34 10.62 -8.51 -0.30
C VAL A 34 12.05 -7.99 -0.36
N VAL A 35 12.25 -6.70 -0.64
CA VAL A 35 13.59 -6.09 -0.72
C VAL A 35 14.31 -6.19 0.64
N GLY A 36 13.62 -5.88 1.74
CA GLY A 36 14.18 -5.98 3.09
C GLY A 36 14.55 -7.41 3.47
N LEU A 37 13.72 -8.39 3.10
CA LEU A 37 14.04 -9.81 3.30
C LEU A 37 15.30 -10.21 2.51
N VAL A 38 15.40 -9.81 1.24
CA VAL A 38 16.56 -10.10 0.38
C VAL A 38 17.83 -9.49 0.97
N ILE A 39 17.78 -8.21 1.39
CA ILE A 39 18.91 -7.54 2.04
C ILE A 39 19.29 -8.26 3.33
N GLY A 40 18.31 -8.55 4.18
CA GLY A 40 18.51 -9.27 5.44
C GLY A 40 19.14 -10.65 5.27
N LEU A 41 18.71 -11.42 4.27
CA LEU A 41 19.30 -12.72 3.96
C LEU A 41 20.76 -12.61 3.47
N ARG A 42 21.10 -11.50 2.79
CA ARG A 42 22.47 -11.22 2.32
C ARG A 42 23.39 -10.69 3.41
N THR A 43 22.86 -9.99 4.41
CA THR A 43 23.64 -9.38 5.50
C THR A 43 23.75 -10.31 6.71
N TYR A 44 22.62 -10.77 7.25
CA TYR A 44 22.56 -11.67 8.39
C TYR A 44 21.22 -12.43 8.41
N ALA A 45 21.24 -13.67 7.89
CA ALA A 45 20.05 -14.48 7.69
C ALA A 45 19.12 -14.62 8.92
N PRO A 46 19.62 -14.77 10.17
CA PRO A 46 18.77 -14.91 11.35
C PRO A 46 17.85 -13.72 11.64
N THR A 47 18.22 -12.49 11.25
CA THR A 47 17.42 -11.27 11.49
C THR A 47 16.80 -10.70 10.23
N SER A 48 16.74 -11.48 9.16
CA SER A 48 16.26 -11.02 7.85
C SER A 48 14.78 -10.63 7.84
N TRP A 49 13.97 -11.25 8.70
CA TRP A 49 12.57 -10.90 8.89
C TRP A 49 12.39 -9.49 9.48
N ALA A 50 13.31 -9.03 10.33
CA ALA A 50 13.28 -7.68 10.88
C ALA A 50 13.56 -6.64 9.79
N ALA A 51 14.57 -6.88 8.95
CA ALA A 51 14.87 -6.04 7.79
C ALA A 51 13.70 -5.97 6.80
N ALA A 52 12.95 -7.07 6.62
CA ALA A 52 11.73 -7.08 5.83
C ALA A 52 10.69 -6.08 6.39
N ILE A 53 10.45 -6.08 7.70
CA ILE A 53 9.50 -5.16 8.35
C ILE A 53 10.01 -3.71 8.28
N GLU A 54 11.30 -3.50 8.55
CA GLU A 54 11.96 -2.19 8.53
C GLU A 54 11.84 -1.50 7.17
N LEU A 55 11.88 -2.26 6.06
CA LEU A 55 11.67 -1.70 4.73
C LEU A 55 10.20 -1.69 4.29
N ALA A 56 9.39 -2.65 4.75
CA ALA A 56 7.96 -2.72 4.40
C ALA A 56 7.17 -1.53 4.95
N LEU A 57 7.40 -1.13 6.20
CA LEU A 57 6.67 -0.03 6.83
C LEU A 57 6.85 1.33 6.13
N PRO A 58 8.08 1.83 5.89
CA PRO A 58 8.28 3.11 5.23
C PRO A 58 7.82 3.08 3.78
N SER A 59 8.04 1.97 3.06
CA SER A 59 7.57 1.84 1.67
C SER A 59 6.04 1.80 1.59
N ALA A 60 5.37 1.11 2.52
CA ALA A 60 3.91 1.13 2.63
C ALA A 60 3.38 2.53 2.91
N PHE A 61 4.03 3.28 3.79
CA PHE A 61 3.65 4.66 4.08
C PHE A 61 3.80 5.56 2.85
N VAL A 62 4.94 5.49 2.15
CA VAL A 62 5.16 6.23 0.90
C VAL A 62 4.10 5.87 -0.14
N GLY A 63 3.79 4.58 -0.29
CA GLY A 63 2.76 4.12 -1.22
C GLY A 63 1.37 4.61 -0.87
N ALA A 64 1.05 4.66 0.42
CA ALA A 64 -0.22 5.17 0.91
C ALA A 64 -0.39 6.66 0.63
N VAL A 65 0.66 7.45 0.85
CA VAL A 65 0.66 8.89 0.55
C VAL A 65 0.51 9.13 -0.95
N LEU A 66 1.33 8.49 -1.78
CA LEU A 66 1.27 8.64 -3.24
C LEU A 66 -0.10 8.21 -3.80
N GLY A 67 -0.63 7.08 -3.33
CA GLY A 67 -1.96 6.61 -3.69
C GLY A 67 -3.05 7.60 -3.29
N ALA A 68 -3.00 8.15 -2.07
CA ALA A 68 -3.97 9.14 -1.61
C ALA A 68 -3.96 10.41 -2.47
N VAL A 69 -2.77 10.90 -2.84
CA VAL A 69 -2.62 12.04 -3.75
C VAL A 69 -3.28 11.75 -5.10
N VAL A 70 -3.04 10.58 -5.69
CA VAL A 70 -3.70 10.18 -6.96
C VAL A 70 -5.21 10.14 -6.80
N GLY A 71 -5.72 9.59 -5.69
CA GLY A 71 -7.16 9.55 -5.41
C GLY A 71 -7.78 10.94 -5.21
N LEU A 72 -7.05 11.88 -4.61
CA LEU A 72 -7.46 13.28 -4.48
C LEU A 72 -7.54 13.96 -5.84
N VAL A 73 -6.51 13.83 -6.67
CA VAL A 73 -6.49 14.39 -8.04
C VAL A 73 -7.65 13.83 -8.85
N HIS A 74 -7.90 12.52 -8.78
CA HIS A 74 -9.01 11.89 -9.46
C HIS A 74 -10.37 12.42 -8.96
N SER A 75 -10.52 12.60 -7.65
CA SER A 75 -11.74 13.17 -7.06
C SER A 75 -11.98 14.61 -7.52
N ALA A 76 -10.93 15.43 -7.54
CA ALA A 76 -10.97 16.81 -8.01
C ALA A 76 -11.35 16.90 -9.50
N ILE A 77 -10.76 16.06 -10.36
CA ILE A 77 -11.12 16.01 -11.79
C ILE A 77 -12.58 15.61 -11.99
N ARG A 78 -13.11 14.66 -11.20
CA ARG A 78 -14.52 14.27 -11.27
C ARG A 78 -15.45 15.39 -10.83
N LEU A 79 -15.03 16.18 -9.84
CA LEU A 79 -15.80 17.34 -9.38
C LEU A 79 -15.85 18.44 -10.44
N LEU A 80 -14.71 18.74 -11.09
CA LEU A 80 -14.62 19.76 -12.13
C LEU A 80 -15.30 19.38 -13.45
N ARG A 81 -15.56 18.09 -13.68
CA ARG A 81 -16.29 17.59 -14.86
C ARG A 81 -17.80 17.47 -14.66
N ARG A 82 -18.32 17.83 -13.48
CA ARG A 82 -19.77 17.95 -13.22
C ARG A 82 -20.22 19.38 -13.45
#